data_AF-A0AAU4MBU8-F1
#
_entry.id   AF-A0AAU4MBU8-F1
#
_cell.length_a   1.000
_cell.length_b   1.000
_cell.length_c   1.000
_cell.angle_alpha   90.00
_cell.angle_beta   90.00
_cell.angle_gamma   90.00
#
_symmetry.space_group_name_H-M   'P 1'
#
loop_
_entity.id
_entity.type
_entity.pdbx_description
1 polymer ?
#
loop_
_entity_poly.entity_id
_entity_poly.type
_entity_poly.pdbx_seq_one_letter_code
_entity_poly.pdbx_strand_id
1 'polypeptide(L)'
;MTAGELTMRLFHTIAAVALAGTLALSAAPATAGAAALPSGPTTPAATTTDTPNGPAAPGIYISPWGSAHVRVSAETAAWLTRNGVTLGAIAPFTLDPDGLGFDMPIGSTTGDHLDSQGRIFYPGGMTLDQASSGTHVELQPTWIRIMPQPGYSAGVKVNGQKISDETLIAYTTPAEVLANGRPTLTGFKLDRVPFHVTRDAAALTAQYFGDDLKVDSMFGTLTPRFDYVPR
;
A
#
# COMPACT_ATOMS: atom_id res chain seq x y z
N MET A 1 -36.54 -38.29 -29.13
CA MET A 1 -36.08 -37.46 -28.00
C MET A 1 -34.57 -37.35 -28.10
N THR A 2 -34.12 -36.44 -28.96
CA THR A 2 -33.47 -35.12 -28.66
C THR A 2 -31.99 -35.31 -28.34
N ALA A 3 -31.12 -35.24 -29.34
CA ALA A 3 -30.56 -34.02 -29.98
C ALA A 3 -29.27 -33.58 -29.26
N GLY A 4 -28.16 -34.19 -29.69
CA GLY A 4 -26.81 -33.68 -29.42
C GLY A 4 -26.45 -32.71 -30.52
N GLU A 5 -26.55 -31.41 -30.23
CA GLU A 5 -26.24 -30.33 -31.16
C GLU A 5 -24.85 -29.74 -30.90
N LEU A 6 -24.16 -29.56 -32.04
CA LEU A 6 -23.31 -28.45 -32.45
C LEU A 6 -22.06 -28.11 -31.63
N THR A 7 -20.85 -28.29 -32.19
CA THR A 7 -20.23 -27.46 -33.24
C THR A 7 -19.87 -26.05 -32.74
N MET A 8 -18.59 -25.81 -32.44
CA MET A 8 -17.80 -24.82 -33.19
C MET A 8 -16.32 -24.88 -32.83
N ARG A 9 -15.51 -25.20 -33.84
CA ARG A 9 -14.09 -24.85 -33.92
C ARG A 9 -13.95 -23.35 -34.14
N LEU A 10 -12.98 -22.70 -33.49
CA LEU A 10 -12.22 -21.57 -34.06
C LEU A 10 -10.95 -21.35 -33.21
N PHE A 11 -9.76 -21.85 -33.54
CA PHE A 11 -8.76 -21.42 -34.54
C PHE A 11 -8.05 -20.06 -34.28
N HIS A 12 -6.71 -20.14 -34.34
CA HIS A 12 -5.69 -19.12 -34.70
C HIS A 12 -4.91 -18.37 -33.60
N THR A 13 -3.71 -18.93 -33.32
CA THR A 13 -2.37 -18.36 -33.55
C THR A 13 -2.27 -16.88 -33.96
N ILE A 14 -1.61 -16.03 -33.15
CA ILE A 14 -0.94 -14.77 -33.54
C ILE A 14 0.26 -14.57 -32.56
N ALA A 15 1.48 -14.90 -32.96
CA ALA A 15 2.51 -14.05 -33.60
C ALA A 15 3.41 -13.30 -32.58
N ALA A 16 4.66 -13.76 -32.52
CA ALA A 16 5.78 -13.05 -31.92
C ALA A 16 6.15 -11.83 -32.78
N VAL A 17 6.39 -10.69 -32.14
CA VAL A 17 7.09 -9.55 -32.75
C VAL A 17 8.21 -9.16 -31.81
N ALA A 18 9.43 -9.47 -32.23
CA ALA A 18 10.64 -8.84 -31.76
C ALA A 18 10.82 -7.52 -32.51
N LEU A 19 11.05 -6.42 -31.80
CA LEU A 19 11.68 -5.23 -32.38
C LEU A 19 12.87 -4.82 -31.52
N ALA A 20 14.05 -5.01 -32.10
CA ALA A 20 15.26 -4.32 -31.71
C ALA A 20 15.19 -2.86 -32.22
N GLY A 21 15.65 -1.92 -31.41
CA GLY A 21 15.78 -0.51 -31.76
C GLY A 21 16.89 0.14 -30.93
N THR A 22 18.06 0.23 -31.53
CA THR A 22 19.32 0.78 -31.00
C THR A 22 19.40 2.30 -31.09
N LEU A 23 20.12 2.90 -30.12
CA LEU A 23 21.02 4.08 -30.22
C LEU A 23 20.41 5.45 -30.60
N ALA A 24 20.61 6.45 -29.73
CA ALA A 24 21.56 7.54 -30.00
C ALA A 24 21.65 8.54 -28.82
N LEU A 25 22.91 8.85 -28.46
CA LEU A 25 23.36 9.95 -27.61
C LEU A 25 23.00 11.31 -28.22
N SER A 26 22.67 12.29 -27.38
CA SER A 26 23.15 13.67 -27.57
C SER A 26 23.43 14.34 -26.22
N ALA A 27 24.70 14.34 -25.85
CA ALA A 27 25.25 15.28 -24.90
C ALA A 27 25.74 16.51 -25.67
N ALA A 28 25.46 17.71 -25.16
CA ALA A 28 26.23 18.91 -25.50
C ALA A 28 26.27 19.87 -24.29
N PRO A 29 27.45 20.45 -23.98
CA PRO A 29 27.69 21.31 -22.82
C PRO A 29 27.75 22.82 -23.19
N ALA A 30 27.69 23.70 -22.18
CA ALA A 30 28.39 25.00 -22.11
C ALA A 30 28.20 25.57 -20.67
N THR A 31 29.20 25.68 -19.78
CA THR A 31 30.24 26.74 -19.64
C THR A 31 29.70 28.17 -19.78
N ALA A 32 29.98 29.18 -18.95
CA ALA A 32 30.86 29.39 -17.79
C ALA A 32 30.53 30.77 -17.15
N GLY A 33 31.12 31.06 -15.98
CA GLY A 33 31.38 32.43 -15.51
C GLY A 33 30.73 32.75 -14.16
N ALA A 34 31.39 32.51 -13.01
CA ALA A 34 32.44 33.32 -12.37
C ALA A 34 31.90 34.47 -11.50
N ALA A 35 32.13 34.39 -10.18
CA ALA A 35 32.73 35.43 -9.32
C ALA A 35 32.42 35.18 -7.83
N ALA A 36 33.33 35.66 -6.97
CA ALA A 36 33.55 35.23 -5.59
C ALA A 36 32.82 36.05 -4.49
N LEU A 37 32.66 35.37 -3.34
CA LEU A 37 32.56 35.73 -1.91
C LEU A 37 32.69 37.23 -1.48
N PRO A 38 31.99 37.68 -0.40
CA PRO A 38 32.47 37.42 0.97
C PRO A 38 31.41 37.12 2.06
N SER A 39 31.93 36.55 3.15
CA SER A 39 31.29 36.14 4.41
C SER A 39 30.68 37.29 5.22
N GLY A 40 29.55 37.03 5.89
CA GLY A 40 28.90 37.90 6.88
C GLY A 40 27.96 37.08 7.79
N PRO A 41 27.66 37.54 9.02
CA PRO A 41 27.38 36.67 10.17
C PRO A 41 26.03 35.97 10.11
N THR A 42 26.06 34.67 10.46
CA THR A 42 24.91 33.81 10.72
C THR A 42 24.08 34.35 11.87
N THR A 43 22.90 34.87 11.55
CA THR A 43 21.79 34.98 12.51
C THR A 43 20.94 33.72 12.32
N PRO A 44 20.54 32.98 13.37
CA PRO A 44 19.56 31.91 13.20
C PRO A 44 18.24 32.57 12.78
N ALA A 45 17.89 32.46 11.50
CA ALA A 45 16.54 32.77 11.08
C ALA A 45 15.63 31.76 11.79
N ALA A 46 14.71 32.29 12.59
CA ALA A 46 13.65 31.51 13.22
C ALA A 46 12.98 30.68 12.13
N THR A 47 12.98 29.36 12.30
CA THR A 47 12.22 28.44 11.47
C THR A 47 10.75 28.79 11.66
N THR A 48 10.21 29.62 10.77
CA THR A 48 8.78 29.70 10.57
C THR A 48 8.35 28.29 10.21
N THR A 49 7.56 27.67 11.09
CA THR A 49 6.78 26.49 10.78
C THR A 49 5.84 26.85 9.63
N ASP A 50 6.34 26.68 8.40
CA ASP A 50 5.50 26.64 7.22
C ASP A 50 4.56 25.45 7.40
N THR A 51 3.32 25.76 7.71
CA THR A 51 2.20 24.84 7.55
C THR A 51 2.25 24.31 6.13
N PRO A 52 2.42 23.00 5.89
CA PRO A 52 2.44 22.49 4.53
C PRO A 52 1.06 22.72 3.91
N ASN A 53 0.98 23.65 2.96
CA ASN A 53 -0.13 23.77 2.02
C ASN A 53 -0.05 22.58 1.06
N GLY A 54 -0.41 21.38 1.55
CA GLY A 54 -0.85 20.30 0.67
C GLY A 54 -2.18 20.69 0.02
N PRO A 55 -2.50 20.17 -1.19
CA PRO A 55 -3.80 20.42 -1.79
C PRO A 55 -4.87 20.00 -0.78
N ALA A 56 -5.79 20.92 -0.47
CA ALA A 56 -6.97 20.62 0.33
C ALA A 56 -7.81 19.60 -0.45
N ALA A 57 -7.53 18.31 -0.25
CA ALA A 57 -8.36 17.25 -0.78
C ALA A 57 -9.75 17.44 -0.16
N PRO A 58 -10.82 17.62 -0.96
CA PRO A 58 -12.16 17.77 -0.43
C PRO A 58 -12.58 16.40 0.14
N GLY A 59 -12.44 16.24 1.45
CA GLY A 59 -12.70 14.99 2.15
C GLY A 59 -12.96 15.24 3.63
N ILE A 60 -13.74 14.34 4.25
CA ILE A 60 -14.02 14.38 5.69
C ILE A 60 -12.69 14.31 6.45
N TYR A 61 -12.53 15.20 7.42
CA TYR A 61 -11.37 15.23 8.30
C TYR A 61 -11.28 13.95 9.13
N ILE A 62 -10.21 13.18 8.92
CA ILE A 62 -9.80 12.09 9.80
C ILE A 62 -8.80 12.69 10.80
N SER A 63 -8.92 12.28 12.06
CA SER A 63 -8.15 12.77 13.22
C SER A 63 -6.76 13.34 12.85
N PRO A 64 -6.37 14.52 13.37
CA PRO A 64 -5.07 15.13 13.09
C PRO A 64 -3.88 14.27 13.54
N TRP A 65 -4.12 13.40 14.51
CA TRP A 65 -3.13 12.53 15.14
C TRP A 65 -3.71 11.13 15.36
N GLY A 66 -2.86 10.13 15.21
CA GLY A 66 -3.16 8.73 15.49
C GLY A 66 -2.17 7.78 14.81
N SER A 67 -2.42 6.48 14.93
CA SER A 67 -1.76 5.48 14.09
C SER A 67 -2.69 4.30 13.82
N ALA A 68 -2.49 3.65 12.69
CA ALA A 68 -3.10 2.38 12.36
C ALA A 68 -2.01 1.32 12.36
N HIS A 69 -2.14 0.35 13.26
CA HIS A 69 -1.19 -0.72 13.37
C HIS A 69 -1.73 -1.99 12.70
N VAL A 70 -0.98 -2.56 11.76
CA VAL A 70 -1.30 -3.86 11.15
C VAL A 70 -0.36 -4.89 11.72
N ARG A 71 -0.93 -5.93 12.33
CA ARG A 71 -0.17 -7.10 12.76
C ARG A 71 -0.46 -8.27 11.83
N VAL A 72 0.58 -8.87 11.27
CA VAL A 72 0.47 -10.05 10.39
C VAL A 72 0.01 -11.26 11.21
N SER A 73 -0.86 -12.08 10.62
CA SER A 73 -1.37 -13.28 11.28
C SER A 73 -0.28 -14.35 11.42
N ALA A 74 -0.52 -15.36 12.28
CA ALA A 74 0.35 -16.53 12.35
C ALA A 74 0.41 -17.31 11.01
N GLU A 75 -0.70 -17.33 10.26
CA GLU A 75 -0.77 -18.04 8.97
C GLU A 75 0.06 -17.34 7.89
N THR A 76 -0.04 -16.01 7.79
CA THR A 76 0.77 -15.22 6.88
C THR A 76 2.23 -15.23 7.30
N ALA A 77 2.54 -15.16 8.60
CA ALA A 77 3.92 -15.30 9.10
C ALA A 77 4.54 -16.66 8.75
N ALA A 78 3.76 -17.75 8.84
CA ALA A 78 4.20 -19.08 8.44
C ALA A 78 4.42 -19.17 6.92
N TRP A 79 3.60 -18.50 6.11
CA TRP A 79 3.79 -18.40 4.65
C TRP A 79 5.06 -17.61 4.31
N LEU A 80 5.28 -16.44 4.94
CA LEU A 80 6.49 -15.63 4.75
C LEU A 80 7.76 -16.45 5.04
N THR A 81 7.79 -17.11 6.20
CA THR A 81 8.92 -17.94 6.63
C THR A 81 9.19 -19.09 5.66
N ARG A 82 8.15 -19.84 5.29
CA ARG A 82 8.26 -21.01 4.40
C ARG A 82 8.75 -20.62 3.00
N ASN A 83 8.36 -19.45 2.52
CA ASN A 83 8.74 -18.96 1.20
C ASN A 83 10.00 -18.09 1.20
N GLY A 84 10.64 -17.88 2.37
CA GLY A 84 11.82 -17.01 2.47
C GLY A 84 11.52 -15.57 2.05
N VAL A 85 10.29 -15.11 2.31
CA VAL A 85 9.84 -13.75 2.01
C VAL A 85 10.01 -12.90 3.27
N THR A 86 10.70 -11.78 3.13
CA THR A 86 10.86 -10.78 4.18
C THR A 86 9.95 -9.59 3.92
N LEU A 87 9.41 -9.03 4.99
CA LEU A 87 8.60 -7.82 4.94
C LEU A 87 9.49 -6.58 5.13
N GLY A 88 9.23 -5.55 4.33
CA GLY A 88 9.82 -4.23 4.48
C GLY A 88 8.75 -3.14 4.47
N ALA A 89 9.13 -1.93 4.88
CA ALA A 89 8.24 -0.79 4.95
C ALA A 89 8.71 0.31 3.98
N ILE A 90 7.74 0.98 3.35
CA ILE A 90 7.97 2.18 2.56
C ILE A 90 7.48 3.36 3.38
N ALA A 91 8.39 4.29 3.67
CA ALA A 91 8.11 5.44 4.53
C ALA A 91 6.88 6.23 4.03
N PRO A 92 6.07 6.78 4.95
CA PRO A 92 6.25 6.87 6.41
C PRO A 92 5.86 5.62 7.22
N PHE A 93 5.55 4.49 6.59
CA PHE A 93 5.31 3.26 7.36
C PHE A 93 6.59 2.83 8.07
N THR A 94 6.42 2.26 9.26
CA THR A 94 7.53 1.68 10.02
C THR A 94 7.25 0.21 10.28
N LEU A 95 8.25 -0.63 10.04
CA LEU A 95 8.18 -2.06 10.31
C LEU A 95 8.41 -2.30 11.80
N ASP A 96 7.64 -3.22 12.39
CA ASP A 96 7.86 -3.69 13.74
C ASP A 96 9.27 -4.29 13.91
N PRO A 97 9.86 -4.25 15.12
CA PRO A 97 11.18 -4.82 15.37
C PRO A 97 11.32 -6.32 15.04
N ASP A 98 10.22 -7.07 15.05
CA ASP A 98 10.19 -8.49 14.71
C ASP A 98 9.85 -8.78 13.24
N GLY A 99 9.63 -7.74 12.43
CA GLY A 99 9.33 -7.84 11.01
C GLY A 99 7.94 -8.37 10.66
N LEU A 100 7.01 -8.43 11.62
CA LEU A 100 5.69 -9.06 11.43
C LEU A 100 4.52 -8.10 11.67
N GLY A 101 4.77 -6.80 11.58
CA GLY A 101 3.72 -5.79 11.64
C GLY A 101 4.25 -4.43 11.21
N PHE A 102 3.33 -3.48 11.07
CA PHE A 102 3.63 -2.14 10.61
C PHE A 102 2.82 -1.13 11.39
N ASP A 103 3.45 -0.01 11.75
CA ASP A 103 2.75 1.20 12.16
C ASP A 103 2.60 2.13 10.96
N MET A 104 1.35 2.52 10.70
CA MET A 104 0.94 3.44 9.66
C MET A 104 0.50 4.73 10.36
N PRO A 105 1.23 5.84 10.25
CA PRO A 105 0.82 7.07 10.91
C PRO A 105 -0.54 7.55 10.35
N ILE A 106 -1.40 8.07 11.24
CA ILE A 106 -2.65 8.75 10.88
C ILE A 106 -2.49 10.25 11.15
N GLY A 107 -2.70 11.10 10.15
CA GLY A 107 -2.80 12.54 10.33
C GLY A 107 -2.69 13.35 9.03
N SER A 108 -3.41 14.47 8.97
CA SER A 108 -3.43 15.37 7.80
C SER A 108 -2.07 15.99 7.46
N THR A 109 -1.13 16.03 8.41
CA THR A 109 0.24 16.52 8.19
C THR A 109 1.09 15.57 7.34
N THR A 110 0.65 14.32 7.18
CA THR A 110 1.32 13.29 6.39
C THR A 110 0.74 13.16 4.97
N GLY A 111 -0.40 13.81 4.67
CA GLY A 111 -1.08 13.74 3.38
C GLY A 111 -2.31 12.82 3.34
N ASP A 112 -2.69 12.26 4.47
CA ASP A 112 -3.84 11.36 4.63
C ASP A 112 -5.16 12.08 4.34
N HIS A 113 -6.07 11.41 3.64
CA HIS A 113 -7.40 11.96 3.35
C HIS A 113 -8.42 10.85 3.12
N LEU A 114 -9.69 11.15 3.40
CA LEU A 114 -10.81 10.35 2.91
C LEU A 114 -11.14 10.80 1.49
N ASP A 115 -11.09 9.89 0.53
CA ASP A 115 -11.48 10.20 -0.84
C ASP A 115 -13.00 10.09 -1.07
N SER A 116 -13.44 10.46 -2.27
CA SER A 116 -14.86 10.41 -2.66
C SER A 116 -15.41 8.99 -2.76
N GLN A 117 -14.57 7.95 -2.70
CA GLN A 117 -14.94 6.55 -2.75
C GLN A 117 -15.04 5.93 -1.34
N GLY A 118 -14.86 6.72 -0.28
CA GLY A 118 -14.91 6.23 1.10
C GLY A 118 -13.68 5.40 1.47
N ARG A 119 -12.51 5.75 0.91
CA ARG A 119 -11.23 5.13 1.23
C ARG A 119 -10.32 6.13 1.94
N ILE A 120 -9.60 5.65 2.93
CA ILE A 120 -8.61 6.41 3.67
C ILE A 120 -7.27 6.18 2.98
N PHE A 121 -6.71 7.24 2.40
CA PHE A 121 -5.36 7.23 1.85
C PHE A 121 -4.32 7.19 2.96
N TYR A 122 -3.34 6.30 2.82
CA TYR A 122 -2.14 6.29 3.64
C TYR A 122 -0.89 6.43 2.75
N PRO A 123 -0.08 7.48 2.93
CA PRO A 123 1.20 7.60 2.27
C PRO A 123 2.13 6.49 2.74
N GLY A 124 3.00 6.00 1.84
CA GLY A 124 3.90 4.89 2.13
C GLY A 124 3.30 3.54 1.73
N GLY A 125 3.81 2.48 2.34
CA GLY A 125 3.39 1.12 2.00
C GLY A 125 4.31 0.03 2.51
N MET A 126 4.26 -1.12 1.85
CA MET A 126 4.95 -2.34 2.26
C MET A 126 5.78 -2.90 1.11
N THR A 127 6.86 -3.60 1.43
CA THR A 127 7.59 -4.45 0.47
C THR A 127 7.53 -5.91 0.89
N LEU A 128 7.58 -6.79 -0.12
CA LEU A 128 7.79 -8.22 0.05
C LEU A 128 9.00 -8.62 -0.77
N ASP A 129 10.02 -9.16 -0.11
CA ASP A 129 11.33 -9.43 -0.68
C ASP A 129 11.68 -10.91 -0.57
N GLN A 130 11.93 -11.58 -1.70
CA GLN A 130 12.36 -12.98 -1.74
C GLN A 130 13.75 -13.10 -2.38
N ALA A 131 14.77 -13.28 -1.54
CA ALA A 131 16.16 -13.30 -1.99
C ALA A 131 16.49 -14.46 -2.95
N SER A 132 15.82 -15.61 -2.83
CA SER A 132 16.08 -16.80 -3.64
C SER A 132 15.71 -16.63 -5.12
N SER A 133 14.64 -15.89 -5.41
CA SER A 133 14.17 -15.59 -6.76
C SER A 133 14.59 -14.20 -7.25
N GLY A 134 15.02 -13.32 -6.33
CA GLY A 134 15.23 -11.91 -6.61
C GLY A 134 13.92 -11.12 -6.76
N THR A 135 12.77 -11.69 -6.40
CA THR A 135 11.48 -11.01 -6.46
C THR A 135 11.40 -9.92 -5.40
N HIS A 136 11.07 -8.71 -5.83
CA HIS A 136 10.74 -7.55 -5.00
C HIS A 136 9.33 -7.05 -5.37
N VAL A 137 8.41 -7.04 -4.41
CA VAL A 137 7.06 -6.49 -4.59
C VAL A 137 6.91 -5.25 -3.73
N GLU A 138 6.45 -4.15 -4.32
CA GLU A 138 6.03 -2.94 -3.62
C GLU A 138 4.50 -2.86 -3.61
N LEU A 139 3.94 -2.61 -2.43
CA LEU A 139 2.54 -2.31 -2.21
C LEU A 139 2.40 -0.83 -1.82
N GLN A 140 2.24 0.04 -2.83
CA GLN A 140 2.03 1.47 -2.66
C GLN A 140 1.43 2.13 -3.92
N PRO A 141 0.65 3.21 -3.79
CA PRO A 141 0.13 3.80 -2.56
C PRO A 141 -0.88 2.88 -1.85
N THR A 142 -1.17 3.12 -0.57
CA THR A 142 -2.03 2.24 0.25
C THR A 142 -3.34 2.91 0.67
N TRP A 143 -4.38 2.09 0.81
CA TRP A 143 -5.74 2.52 1.14
C TRP A 143 -6.41 1.57 2.12
N ILE A 144 -7.08 2.13 3.12
CA ILE A 144 -8.07 1.41 3.92
C ILE A 144 -9.46 1.76 3.40
N ARG A 145 -10.16 0.77 2.86
CA ARG A 145 -11.50 0.91 2.27
C ARG A 145 -12.55 0.75 3.37
N ILE A 146 -13.53 1.65 3.41
CA ILE A 146 -14.66 1.56 4.34
C ILE A 146 -15.87 0.90 3.65
N MET A 147 -16.13 1.23 2.38
CA MET A 147 -17.24 0.71 1.57
C MET A 147 -16.88 0.66 0.06
N PRO A 148 -17.63 -0.07 -0.79
CA PRO A 148 -18.64 -1.06 -0.43
C PRO A 148 -18.02 -2.38 0.10
N GLN A 149 -16.79 -2.70 -0.29
CA GLN A 149 -16.01 -3.80 0.26
C GLN A 149 -14.92 -3.21 1.18
N PRO A 150 -15.09 -3.28 2.51
CA PRO A 150 -14.04 -2.85 3.41
C PRO A 150 -12.83 -3.78 3.34
N GLY A 151 -11.65 -3.21 3.54
CA GLY A 151 -10.39 -3.93 3.35
C GLY A 151 -9.18 -3.02 3.22
N TYR A 152 -8.07 -3.63 2.83
CA TYR A 152 -6.80 -2.99 2.52
C TYR A 152 -6.51 -3.17 1.03
N SER A 153 -6.35 -2.06 0.30
CA SER A 153 -5.92 -2.06 -1.10
C SER A 153 -4.62 -1.27 -1.28
N ALA A 154 -3.86 -1.64 -2.29
CA ALA A 154 -2.62 -0.96 -2.63
C ALA A 154 -2.35 -1.00 -4.13
N GLY A 155 -1.63 -0.01 -4.64
CA GLY A 155 -0.94 -0.13 -5.93
C GLY A 155 0.12 -1.21 -5.87
N VAL A 156 0.36 -1.91 -6.98
CA VAL A 156 1.28 -3.05 -7.04
C VAL A 156 2.37 -2.78 -8.06
N LYS A 157 3.63 -2.89 -7.62
CA LYS A 157 4.78 -3.01 -8.50
C LYS A 157 5.54 -4.30 -8.18
N VAL A 158 6.04 -4.97 -9.20
CA VAL A 158 6.94 -6.12 -9.05
C VAL A 158 8.21 -5.83 -9.84
N ASN A 159 9.37 -5.92 -9.19
CA ASN A 159 10.68 -5.68 -9.78
C ASN A 159 10.76 -4.33 -10.52
N GLY A 160 10.17 -3.28 -9.94
CA GLY A 160 10.09 -1.94 -10.52
C GLY A 160 9.02 -1.75 -11.62
N GLN A 161 8.41 -2.83 -12.11
CA GLN A 161 7.32 -2.76 -13.08
C GLN A 161 5.97 -2.62 -12.38
N LYS A 162 5.21 -1.58 -12.75
CA LYS A 162 3.83 -1.41 -12.29
C LYS A 162 2.93 -2.51 -12.88
N ILE A 163 2.22 -3.21 -12.01
CA ILE A 163 1.28 -4.29 -12.34
C ILE A 163 -0.16 -3.80 -12.22
N SER A 164 -0.47 -3.06 -11.16
CA SER A 164 -1.80 -2.48 -10.93
C SER A 164 -1.71 -1.11 -10.29
N ASP A 165 -2.64 -0.23 -10.64
CA ASP A 165 -2.90 1.02 -9.91
C ASP A 165 -3.46 0.75 -8.51
N GLU A 166 -4.27 -0.30 -8.38
CA GLU A 166 -4.87 -0.70 -7.13
C GLU A 166 -5.34 -2.16 -7.20
N THR A 167 -5.01 -2.92 -6.16
CA THR A 167 -5.49 -4.28 -5.94
C THR A 167 -6.01 -4.38 -4.51
N LEU A 168 -7.18 -4.98 -4.31
CA LEU A 168 -7.65 -5.31 -2.97
C LEU A 168 -6.81 -6.48 -2.45
N ILE A 169 -5.89 -6.21 -1.52
CA ILE A 169 -4.95 -7.21 -1.00
C ILE A 169 -5.61 -8.05 0.07
N ALA A 170 -6.37 -7.40 0.96
CA ALA A 170 -7.12 -8.08 1.99
C ALA A 170 -8.49 -7.43 2.20
N TYR A 171 -9.48 -8.22 2.57
CA TYR A 171 -10.83 -7.75 2.85
C TYR A 171 -11.19 -7.96 4.32
N THR A 172 -12.15 -7.19 4.80
CA THR A 172 -12.90 -7.47 6.03
C THR A 172 -14.38 -7.40 5.73
N THR A 173 -15.23 -7.89 6.61
CA THR A 173 -16.68 -7.77 6.48
C THR A 173 -17.22 -6.63 7.35
N PRO A 174 -18.32 -5.97 6.94
CA PRO A 174 -19.02 -5.02 7.81
C PRO A 174 -19.38 -5.63 9.17
N ALA A 175 -19.72 -6.92 9.22
CA ALA A 175 -20.02 -7.63 10.46
C ALA A 175 -18.79 -7.71 11.39
N GLU A 176 -17.60 -8.01 10.87
CA GLU A 176 -16.36 -8.04 11.65
C GLU A 176 -15.95 -6.65 12.14
N VAL A 177 -16.12 -5.63 11.31
CA VAL A 177 -15.86 -4.24 11.69
C VAL A 177 -16.79 -3.83 12.85
N LEU A 178 -18.09 -4.13 12.74
CA LEU A 178 -19.08 -3.84 13.77
C LEU A 178 -18.83 -4.64 15.05
N ALA A 179 -18.49 -5.93 14.94
CA ALA A 179 -18.22 -6.79 16.09
C ALA A 179 -16.98 -6.36 16.90
N ASN A 180 -16.00 -5.74 16.24
CA ASN A 180 -14.78 -5.25 16.87
C ASN A 180 -14.82 -3.75 17.21
N GLY A 181 -15.98 -3.14 17.00
CA GLY A 181 -16.26 -1.76 17.30
C GLY A 181 -16.92 -1.59 18.66
N ARG A 182 -16.37 -0.69 19.49
CA ARG A 182 -16.91 -0.35 20.80
C ARG A 182 -17.34 1.10 20.82
N PRO A 183 -18.59 1.40 21.21
CA PRO A 183 -18.99 2.78 21.48
C PRO A 183 -18.18 3.33 22.66
N THR A 184 -17.78 4.59 22.58
CA THR A 184 -17.15 5.34 23.66
C THR A 184 -17.98 6.60 23.96
N LEU A 185 -17.75 7.22 25.13
CA LEU A 185 -18.43 8.47 25.51
C LEU A 185 -18.26 9.61 24.48
N THR A 186 -17.17 9.58 23.72
CA THR A 186 -16.80 10.61 22.75
C THR A 186 -16.77 10.12 21.29
N GLY A 187 -17.22 8.88 21.02
CA GLY A 187 -17.22 8.34 19.67
C GLY A 187 -17.23 6.81 19.59
N PHE A 188 -16.33 6.26 18.78
CA PHE A 188 -16.23 4.83 18.50
C PHE A 188 -14.77 4.41 18.46
N LYS A 189 -14.45 3.29 19.08
CA LYS A 189 -13.12 2.68 19.03
C LYS A 189 -13.22 1.35 18.28
N LEU A 190 -12.31 1.12 17.34
CA LEU A 190 -12.13 -0.19 16.73
C LEU A 190 -10.94 -0.86 17.41
N ASP A 191 -11.13 -2.05 17.98
CA ASP A 191 -10.06 -2.77 18.67
C ASP A 191 -9.16 -3.50 17.67
N ARG A 192 -9.64 -4.58 17.05
CA ARG A 192 -8.88 -5.40 16.09
C ARG A 192 -9.79 -5.84 14.97
N VAL A 193 -9.63 -5.25 13.79
CA VAL A 193 -10.39 -5.63 12.60
C VAL A 193 -9.59 -6.69 11.85
N PRO A 194 -10.12 -7.91 11.67
CA PRO A 194 -9.43 -8.94 10.90
C PRO A 194 -9.44 -8.59 9.42
N PHE A 195 -8.33 -8.88 8.76
CA PHE A 195 -8.18 -8.82 7.32
C PHE A 195 -7.91 -10.23 6.78
N HIS A 196 -8.58 -10.56 5.69
CA HIS A 196 -8.56 -11.85 5.02
C HIS A 196 -8.00 -11.71 3.60
N VAL A 197 -7.16 -12.66 3.20
CA VAL A 197 -6.49 -12.64 1.89
C VAL A 197 -7.54 -12.75 0.77
N THR A 198 -7.46 -11.86 -0.22
CA THR A 198 -8.32 -11.94 -1.41
C THR A 198 -7.80 -12.96 -2.43
N ARG A 199 -8.66 -13.33 -3.39
CA ARG A 199 -8.24 -14.15 -4.54
C ARG A 199 -7.15 -13.47 -5.39
N ASP A 200 -7.21 -12.16 -5.54
CA ASP A 200 -6.21 -11.41 -6.32
C ASP A 200 -4.85 -11.40 -5.62
N ALA A 201 -4.82 -11.24 -4.30
CA ALA A 201 -3.60 -11.34 -3.51
C ALA A 201 -3.01 -12.76 -3.56
N ALA A 202 -3.85 -13.79 -3.40
CA ALA A 202 -3.43 -15.18 -3.54
C ALA A 202 -2.79 -15.45 -4.90
N ALA A 203 -3.45 -15.01 -5.98
CA ALA A 203 -2.93 -15.16 -7.34
C ALA A 203 -1.60 -14.43 -7.57
N LEU A 204 -1.49 -13.19 -7.07
CA LEU A 204 -0.25 -12.42 -7.10
C LEU A 204 0.87 -13.17 -6.37
N THR A 205 0.59 -13.71 -5.17
CA THR A 205 1.62 -14.43 -4.41
C THR A 205 2.05 -15.73 -5.08
N ALA A 206 1.12 -16.53 -5.60
CA ALA A 206 1.47 -17.72 -6.40
C ALA A 206 2.33 -17.35 -7.61
N GLN A 207 1.96 -16.28 -8.33
CA GLN A 207 2.63 -15.88 -9.55
C GLN A 207 4.08 -15.45 -9.31
N TYR A 208 4.35 -14.69 -8.25
CA TYR A 208 5.65 -14.03 -8.06
C TYR A 208 6.54 -14.66 -6.98
N PHE A 209 5.95 -15.44 -6.06
CA PHE A 209 6.69 -16.12 -4.98
C PHE A 209 6.62 -17.65 -5.07
N GLY A 210 5.82 -18.20 -5.99
CA GLY A 210 5.73 -19.64 -6.27
C GLY A 210 4.80 -20.45 -5.34
N ASP A 211 4.21 -19.80 -4.33
CA ASP A 211 3.25 -20.38 -3.38
C ASP A 211 2.20 -19.31 -3.05
N ASP A 212 0.92 -19.68 -2.98
CA ASP A 212 -0.14 -18.73 -2.65
C ASP A 212 -0.28 -18.52 -1.14
N LEU A 213 -0.53 -17.27 -0.75
CA LEU A 213 -1.32 -17.03 0.44
C LEU A 213 -2.74 -17.56 0.17
N LYS A 214 -3.21 -18.46 1.03
CA LYS A 214 -4.51 -19.11 0.84
C LYS A 214 -5.63 -18.06 0.82
N VAL A 215 -6.55 -18.16 -0.14
CA VAL A 215 -7.75 -17.32 -0.18
C VAL A 215 -8.53 -17.48 1.14
N ASP A 216 -9.07 -16.37 1.66
CA ASP A 216 -9.83 -16.27 2.91
C ASP A 216 -9.05 -16.57 4.20
N SER A 217 -7.76 -16.96 4.08
CA SER A 217 -6.87 -17.04 5.25
C SER A 217 -6.71 -15.68 5.91
N MET A 218 -6.41 -15.68 7.21
CA MET A 218 -6.19 -14.43 7.91
C MET A 218 -4.89 -13.80 7.42
N PHE A 219 -4.95 -12.61 6.83
CA PHE A 219 -3.79 -11.79 6.48
C PHE A 219 -3.17 -11.18 7.75
N GLY A 220 -4.02 -10.56 8.57
CA GLY A 220 -3.59 -9.84 9.76
C GLY A 220 -4.74 -9.12 10.45
N THR A 221 -4.41 -8.30 11.43
CA THR A 221 -5.38 -7.47 12.17
C THR A 221 -4.99 -6.01 12.14
N LEU A 222 -5.93 -5.15 11.75
CA LEU A 222 -5.81 -3.71 11.83
C LEU A 222 -6.29 -3.20 13.19
N THR A 223 -5.46 -2.43 13.87
CA THR A 223 -5.75 -1.76 15.14
C THR A 223 -5.60 -0.25 14.95
N PRO A 224 -6.68 0.50 14.64
CA PRO A 224 -6.61 1.94 14.53
C PRO A 224 -6.64 2.60 15.92
N ARG A 225 -5.86 3.66 16.07
CA ARG A 225 -5.83 4.56 17.23
C ARG A 225 -6.03 5.97 16.74
N PHE A 226 -7.14 6.59 17.12
CA PHE A 226 -7.44 7.97 16.78
C PHE A 226 -7.26 8.82 18.03
N ASP A 227 -6.31 9.76 17.99
CA ASP A 227 -6.07 10.69 19.08
C ASP A 227 -6.84 11.97 18.82
N TYR A 228 -8.00 12.10 19.47
CA TYR A 228 -8.74 13.36 19.47
C TYR A 228 -8.06 14.32 20.44
N VAL A 229 -7.39 15.35 19.91
CA VAL A 229 -6.92 16.47 20.75
C VAL A 229 -8.05 17.50 20.77
N PRO A 230 -8.69 17.74 21.94
CA PRO A 230 -9.67 18.80 22.07
C PRO A 230 -8.99 20.14 21.77
N ARG A 231 -9.64 20.97 20.95
CA ARG A 231 -9.36 22.41 20.94
C ARG A 231 -10.20 23.10 22.01
#